data_AF-A0A0F4YEM7-F1
#
_entry.id   AF-A0A0F4YEM7-F1
#
_cell.length_a   1.000
_cell.length_b   1.000
_cell.length_c   1.000
_cell.angle_alpha   90.00
_cell.angle_beta   90.00
_cell.angle_gamma   90.00
#
_symmetry.space_group_name_H-M   'P 1'
#
loop_
_entity.id
_entity.type
_entity.pdbx_description
1 polymer ?
#
loop_
_entity_poly.entity_id
_entity_poly.type
_entity_poly.pdbx_seq_one_letter_code
_entity_poly.pdbx_strand_id
1 'polypeptide(L)'
;STTELRGPPSCAATTSATPYHRIYRDLPTHRVMADISKEGRMQLALEAYKKGLFPSKTAAAKAFDVPPRTFMTRVNGTTARKDSTANCRKLTDTEESTLSAWILDMDRRGLPPRIST
;
A
#
# COMPACT_ATOMS: atom_id res chain seq x y z
N SER A 1 7.83 55.54 -33.52
CA SER A 1 8.76 54.74 -32.69
C SER A 1 7.96 53.96 -31.67
N THR A 2 7.92 52.65 -31.86
CA THR A 2 7.21 51.65 -31.05
C THR A 2 8.01 51.32 -29.79
N THR A 3 7.36 51.25 -28.63
CA THR A 3 7.77 50.37 -27.52
C THR A 3 6.53 50.07 -26.67
N GLU A 4 6.16 48.79 -26.67
CA GLU A 4 5.11 48.23 -25.84
C GLU A 4 5.58 48.06 -24.39
N LEU A 5 4.65 48.19 -23.43
CA LEU A 5 4.71 47.42 -22.19
C LEU A 5 3.39 46.67 -22.00
N ARG A 6 3.47 45.39 -22.36
CA ARG A 6 2.52 44.29 -22.18
C ARG A 6 2.06 44.20 -20.71
N GLY A 7 0.79 44.53 -20.46
CA GLY A 7 0.10 44.12 -19.23
C GLY A 7 -0.10 42.59 -19.18
N PRO A 8 -0.19 41.98 -18.00
CA PRO A 8 -0.37 40.52 -17.90
C PRO A 8 -1.75 40.13 -18.47
N PRO A 9 -1.82 39.10 -19.35
CA PRO A 9 -3.11 38.62 -19.80
C PRO A 9 -3.84 37.92 -18.65
N SER A 10 -5.02 38.46 -18.32
CA SER A 10 -6.13 37.75 -17.71
C SER A 10 -6.34 36.41 -18.42
N CYS A 11 -5.87 35.31 -17.84
CA CYS A 11 -6.21 33.97 -18.29
C CYS A 11 -7.25 33.37 -17.36
N ALA A 12 -8.50 33.37 -17.84
CA ALA A 12 -9.54 32.47 -17.37
C ALA A 12 -8.93 31.07 -17.22
N ALA A 13 -9.11 30.47 -16.03
CA ALA A 13 -8.70 29.09 -15.79
C ALA A 13 -9.60 28.18 -16.62
N THR A 14 -9.16 27.92 -17.85
CA THR A 14 -9.70 26.92 -18.75
C THR A 14 -9.84 25.61 -18.00
N THR A 15 -11.08 25.10 -17.92
CA THR A 15 -11.42 23.71 -17.65
C THR A 15 -10.70 22.82 -18.66
N SER A 16 -9.42 22.52 -18.39
CA SER A 16 -8.69 21.51 -19.13
C SER A 16 -9.12 20.17 -18.53
N ALA A 17 -10.01 19.48 -19.25
CA ALA A 17 -10.33 18.09 -18.98
C ALA A 17 -9.04 17.28 -19.10
N THR A 18 -8.38 17.05 -17.97
CA THR A 18 -7.23 16.15 -17.94
C THR A 18 -7.70 14.76 -18.41
N PRO A 19 -6.93 14.05 -19.26
CA PRO A 19 -7.33 12.73 -19.80
C PRO A 19 -7.63 11.70 -18.72
N TYR A 20 -7.17 12.00 -17.52
CA TYR A 20 -7.25 11.19 -16.33
C TYR A 20 -8.65 11.15 -15.72
N HIS A 21 -9.52 12.14 -15.91
CA HIS A 21 -10.80 12.23 -15.19
C HIS A 21 -11.72 10.99 -15.30
N ARG A 22 -11.64 10.17 -16.36
CA ARG A 22 -12.47 8.95 -16.47
C ARG A 22 -12.05 7.85 -15.48
N ILE A 23 -10.77 7.81 -15.12
CA ILE A 23 -10.18 6.79 -14.23
C ILE A 23 -10.41 7.13 -12.75
N TYR A 24 -10.54 8.42 -12.42
CA TYR A 24 -10.74 8.90 -11.04
C TYR A 24 -12.21 8.90 -10.62
N ARG A 25 -13.13 8.51 -11.51
CA ARG A 25 -14.57 8.53 -11.25
C ARG A 25 -15.02 7.41 -10.31
N ASP A 26 -14.33 6.27 -10.37
CA ASP A 26 -14.55 5.11 -9.49
C ASP A 26 -13.53 5.06 -8.33
N LEU A 27 -12.78 6.14 -8.12
CA LEU A 27 -11.77 6.15 -7.08
C LEU A 27 -12.42 6.28 -5.70
N PRO A 28 -12.03 5.46 -4.71
CA PRO A 28 -12.58 5.59 -3.37
C PRO A 28 -12.29 6.98 -2.82
N THR A 29 -13.33 7.64 -2.32
CA THR A 29 -13.19 8.98 -1.75
C THR A 29 -12.23 8.97 -0.56
N HIS A 30 -11.64 10.12 -0.26
CA HIS A 30 -10.72 10.27 0.88
C HIS A 30 -11.32 9.76 2.21
N ARG A 31 -12.66 9.84 2.36
CA ARG A 31 -13.38 9.30 3.51
C ARG A 31 -13.29 7.77 3.59
N VAL A 32 -13.48 7.06 2.47
CA VAL A 32 -13.35 5.60 2.42
C VAL A 32 -11.90 5.17 2.66
N MET A 33 -10.94 5.94 2.13
CA MET A 33 -9.51 5.69 2.35
C MET A 33 -9.06 5.93 3.80
N ALA A 34 -9.73 6.81 4.55
CA ALA A 34 -9.43 7.07 5.95
C ALA A 34 -9.72 5.86 6.87
N ASP A 35 -10.76 5.09 6.55
CA ASP A 35 -11.15 3.88 7.31
C ASP A 35 -10.29 2.66 6.95
N ILE A 36 -9.57 2.70 5.82
CA ILE A 36 -8.73 1.59 5.35
C ILE A 36 -7.31 1.70 5.94
N SER A 37 -6.81 0.57 6.45
CA SER A 37 -5.42 0.48 6.93
C SER A 37 -4.41 0.92 5.85
N LYS A 38 -3.26 1.45 6.29
CA LYS A 38 -2.19 1.89 5.37
C LYS A 38 -1.77 0.80 4.38
N GLU A 39 -1.69 -0.45 4.83
CA GLU A 39 -1.35 -1.59 3.97
C GLU A 39 -2.48 -1.96 3.02
N GLY A 40 -3.75 -1.83 3.44
CA GLY A 40 -4.89 -2.02 2.55
C GLY A 40 -4.90 -1.03 1.38
N ARG A 41 -4.60 0.24 1.65
CA ARG A 41 -4.44 1.26 0.60
C ARG A 41 -3.28 0.94 -0.36
N MET A 42 -2.17 0.43 0.17
CA MET A 42 -1.04 -0.03 -0.65
C MET A 42 -1.41 -1.18 -1.57
N GLN A 43 -2.18 -2.16 -1.08
CA GLN A 43 -2.64 -3.29 -1.89
C GLN A 43 -3.60 -2.84 -2.99
N LEU A 44 -4.58 -1.98 -2.66
CA LEU A 44 -5.50 -1.42 -3.66
C LEU A 44 -4.77 -0.63 -4.74
N ALA A 45 -3.80 0.20 -4.35
CA ALA A 45 -2.96 0.94 -5.31
C ALA A 45 -2.15 0.00 -6.22
N LEU A 46 -1.63 -1.11 -5.66
CA LEU A 46 -0.85 -2.10 -6.38
C LEU A 46 -1.72 -2.84 -7.41
N GLU A 47 -2.92 -3.26 -7.02
CA GLU A 47 -3.89 -3.90 -7.91
C GLU A 47 -4.33 -2.95 -9.02
N ALA A 48 -4.66 -1.70 -8.69
CA ALA A 48 -5.07 -0.70 -9.65
C ALA A 48 -3.97 -0.41 -10.68
N TYR A 49 -2.71 -0.33 -10.24
CA TYR A 49 -1.57 -0.19 -11.11
C TYR A 49 -1.37 -1.41 -12.03
N LYS A 50 -1.46 -2.63 -11.48
CA LYS A 50 -1.37 -3.87 -12.26
C LYS A 50 -2.48 -4.01 -13.31
N LYS A 51 -3.68 -3.51 -13.00
CA LYS A 51 -4.82 -3.44 -13.93
C LYS A 51 -4.65 -2.36 -15.02
N GLY A 52 -3.58 -1.58 -15.01
CA GLY A 52 -3.32 -0.53 -15.99
C GLY A 52 -4.20 0.71 -15.84
N LEU A 53 -4.84 0.90 -14.68
CA LEU A 53 -5.70 2.07 -14.44
C LEU A 53 -4.88 3.36 -14.37
N PHE A 54 -3.60 3.29 -14.02
CA PHE A 54 -2.76 4.47 -13.89
C PHE A 54 -1.58 4.44 -14.86
N PRO A 55 -1.21 5.59 -15.45
CA PRO A 55 -0.09 5.67 -16.39
C PRO A 55 1.27 5.48 -15.69
N SER A 56 1.34 5.71 -14.38
CA SER A 56 2.59 5.65 -13.62
C SER A 56 2.36 5.17 -12.19
N LYS A 57 3.41 4.59 -11.60
CA LYS A 57 3.43 4.16 -10.19
C LYS A 57 3.11 5.34 -9.26
N THR A 58 3.67 6.51 -9.56
CA THR A 58 3.46 7.74 -8.78
C THR A 58 2.03 8.25 -8.86
N ALA A 59 1.38 8.15 -10.03
CA ALA A 59 -0.02 8.52 -10.18
C ALA A 59 -0.92 7.62 -9.33
N ALA A 60 -0.71 6.30 -9.37
CA ALA A 60 -1.43 5.36 -8.50
C ALA A 60 -1.22 5.68 -7.02
N ALA A 61 0.03 5.89 -6.59
CA ALA A 61 0.34 6.20 -5.19
C ALA A 61 -0.39 7.47 -4.69
N LYS A 62 -0.40 8.55 -5.49
CA LYS A 62 -1.12 9.78 -5.16
C LYS A 62 -2.64 9.57 -5.10
N ALA A 63 -3.17 8.75 -5.99
CA ALA A 63 -4.60 8.49 -6.08
C ALA A 63 -5.14 7.78 -4.82
N PHE A 64 -4.35 6.87 -4.24
CA PHE A 64 -4.72 6.12 -3.02
C PHE A 64 -4.09 6.69 -1.72
N ASP A 65 -3.56 7.92 -1.76
CA ASP A 65 -2.91 8.59 -0.62
C ASP A 65 -1.76 7.77 0.02
N VAL A 66 -0.96 7.09 -0.81
CA VAL A 66 0.16 6.25 -0.37
C VAL A 66 1.49 6.97 -0.64
N PRO A 67 2.48 6.93 0.27
CA PRO A 67 3.80 7.48 0.01
C PRO A 67 4.44 6.85 -1.25
N PRO A 68 4.81 7.64 -2.28
CA PRO A 68 5.28 7.10 -3.56
C PRO A 68 6.54 6.23 -3.42
N ARG A 69 7.48 6.62 -2.56
CA ARG A 69 8.72 5.86 -2.33
C ARG A 69 8.42 4.46 -1.79
N THR A 70 7.56 4.37 -0.78
CA THR A 70 7.13 3.10 -0.19
C THR A 70 6.36 2.24 -1.20
N PHE A 71 5.49 2.87 -1.98
CA PHE A 71 4.75 2.19 -3.04
C PHE A 71 5.69 1.61 -4.11
N MET A 72 6.72 2.34 -4.54
CA MET A 72 7.70 1.83 -5.49
C MET A 72 8.47 0.62 -4.95
N THR A 73 8.88 0.63 -3.68
CA THR A 73 9.52 -0.54 -3.05
C THR A 73 8.60 -1.77 -3.04
N ARG A 74 7.30 -1.57 -2.77
CA ARG A 74 6.28 -2.63 -2.84
C ARG A 74 6.12 -3.19 -4.25
N VAL A 75 6.01 -2.33 -5.25
CA VAL A 75 5.90 -2.75 -6.66
C VAL A 75 7.12 -3.56 -7.10
N ASN A 76 8.29 -3.26 -6.54
CA ASN A 76 9.54 -3.98 -6.83
C ASN A 76 9.68 -5.31 -6.05
N GLY A 77 8.68 -5.72 -5.26
CA GLY A 77 8.61 -7.05 -4.65
C GLY A 77 8.83 -7.08 -3.13
N THR A 78 9.03 -5.94 -2.46
CA THR A 78 9.09 -5.93 -0.99
C THR A 78 7.71 -6.21 -0.39
N THR A 79 7.55 -7.27 0.41
CA THR A 79 6.29 -7.60 1.11
C THR A 79 6.13 -6.86 2.43
N ALA A 80 4.92 -6.84 2.98
CA ALA A 80 4.67 -6.18 4.26
C ALA A 80 5.41 -6.87 5.38
N ARG A 81 5.81 -6.09 6.39
CA ARG A 81 6.63 -6.63 7.49
C ARG A 81 5.92 -7.80 8.20
N LYS A 82 4.59 -7.74 8.29
CA LYS A 82 3.73 -8.81 8.82
C LYS A 82 3.77 -10.11 7.99
N ASP A 83 4.05 -10.00 6.69
CA ASP A 83 4.07 -11.11 5.74
C ASP A 83 5.51 -11.57 5.44
N SER A 84 6.52 -10.78 5.86
CA SER A 84 7.94 -11.10 5.68
C SER A 84 8.48 -11.90 6.86
N THR A 85 9.30 -12.92 6.59
CA THR A 85 10.04 -13.64 7.62
C THR A 85 10.94 -12.69 8.43
N ALA A 86 11.02 -12.91 9.75
CA ALA A 86 11.93 -12.16 10.59
C ALA A 86 13.40 -12.50 10.27
N ASN A 87 14.25 -11.48 10.22
CA ASN A 87 15.69 -11.70 10.14
C ASN A 87 16.13 -12.52 11.35
N CYS A 88 17.07 -13.46 11.15
CA CYS A 88 17.60 -14.33 12.20
C CYS A 88 16.55 -15.25 12.86
N ARG A 89 15.49 -15.64 12.14
CA ARG A 89 14.56 -16.68 12.60
C ARG A 89 15.34 -17.99 12.82
N LYS A 90 15.27 -18.55 14.03
CA LYS A 90 15.97 -19.79 14.40
C LYS A 90 15.18 -21.05 14.07
N LEU A 91 13.85 -20.97 14.17
CA LEU A 91 12.95 -22.08 13.92
C LEU A 91 12.42 -22.01 12.48
N THR A 92 12.17 -23.16 11.88
CA THR A 92 11.44 -23.32 10.62
C THR A 92 9.94 -23.18 10.87
N ASP A 93 9.16 -22.92 9.82
CA ASP A 93 7.69 -22.81 9.92
C ASP A 93 7.08 -24.10 10.48
N THR A 94 7.66 -25.25 10.13
CA THR A 94 7.28 -26.57 10.63
C THR A 94 7.58 -26.76 12.11
N GLU A 95 8.77 -26.34 12.57
CA GLU A 95 9.14 -26.41 13.99
C GLU A 95 8.27 -25.50 14.84
N GLU A 96 8.03 -24.26 14.38
CA GLU A 96 7.18 -23.29 15.04
C GLU A 96 5.72 -23.78 15.11
N SER A 97 5.21 -24.37 14.03
CA SER A 97 3.87 -24.96 14.00
C SER A 97 3.74 -26.16 14.95
N THR A 98 4.75 -27.03 14.98
CA THR A 98 4.78 -28.20 15.88
C THR A 98 4.85 -27.77 17.33
N LEU A 99 5.71 -26.80 17.66
CA LEU A 99 5.83 -26.25 19.00
C LEU A 99 4.54 -25.57 19.46
N SER A 100 3.90 -24.78 18.58
CA SER A 100 2.62 -24.11 18.85
C SER A 100 1.51 -25.13 19.11
N ALA A 101 1.40 -26.17 18.28
CA ALA A 101 0.43 -27.24 18.46
C ALA A 101 0.63 -27.98 19.77
N TRP A 102 1.88 -28.27 20.15
CA TRP A 102 2.20 -28.91 21.43
C TRP A 102 1.82 -28.04 22.63
N ILE A 103 2.10 -26.73 22.60
CA ILE A 103 1.71 -25.80 23.68
C ILE A 103 0.18 -25.78 23.84
N LEU A 104 -0.55 -25.66 22.74
CA LEU A 104 -2.02 -25.62 22.76
C LEU A 104 -2.63 -26.95 23.24
N ASP A 105 -2.03 -28.09 22.89
CA ASP A 105 -2.44 -29.40 23.40
C ASP A 105 -2.20 -29.54 24.91
N MET A 106 -1.06 -29.06 25.41
CA MET A 106 -0.76 -29.05 26.85
C MET A 106 -1.72 -28.14 27.62
N ASP A 107 -1.99 -26.93 27.11
CA ASP A 107 -2.96 -25.99 27.68
C ASP A 107 -4.36 -26.61 27.76
N ARG A 108 -4.80 -27.27 26.68
CA ARG A 108 -6.08 -27.99 26.64
C ARG A 108 -6.18 -29.10 27.70
N ARG A 109 -5.07 -29.72 28.07
CA ARG A 109 -5.00 -30.75 29.13
C ARG A 109 -4.87 -30.14 30.53
N GLY A 110 -4.77 -28.82 30.66
CA GLY A 110 -4.48 -28.14 31.92
C GLY A 110 -3.09 -28.43 32.47
N LEU A 111 -2.16 -28.88 31.60
CA LEU A 111 -0.80 -29.22 31.99
C LEU A 111 0.16 -28.11 31.56
N PRO A 112 1.14 -27.75 32.41
CA PRO A 112 2.15 -26.79 32.01
C PRO A 112 3.07 -27.40 30.94
N PRO A 113 3.46 -26.65 29.89
CA PRO A 113 4.45 -27.12 28.93
C PRO A 113 5.78 -27.38 29.63
N ARG A 114 6.31 -28.61 29.50
CA ARG A 114 7.59 -29.04 30.09
C ARG A 114 8.53 -29.53 29.00
N ILE A 115 9.77 -29.05 29.04
CA ILE A 115 10.84 -29.49 28.14
C ILE A 115 11.54 -30.66 28.85
N SER A 116 11.59 -31.83 28.23
CA SER A 116 12.45 -32.92 28.71
C SER A 116 13.90 -32.57 28.40
N THR A 117 14.72 -32.41 29.44
CA THR A 117 16.16 -32.17 29.33
C THR A 117 16.89 -33.48 29.05
#